data_AF-A0A800KI11-F1
#
_entry.id   AF-A0A800KI11-F1
#
_cell.length_a   1.000
_cell.length_b   1.000
_cell.length_c   1.000
_cell.angle_alpha   90.00
_cell.angle_beta   90.00
_cell.angle_gamma   90.00
#
_symmetry.space_group_name_H-M   'P 1'
#
loop_
_entity.id
_entity.type
_entity.pdbx_description
1 polymer ?
#
loop_
_entity_poly.entity_id
_entity_poly.type
_entity_poly.pdbx_seq_one_letter_code
_entity_poly.pdbx_strand_id
1 'polypeptide(L)'
;KARDWGFPLVFKTRVGTSNRHVHIIEGLDQLVQAFNSVPKPMMQRLINMPSDKLDAEYTCSVFRTSDGKILGPFTARRTLKGGNSWVVEVGHFEEFYPLLNSIGTLLPSMGTLNIQLMLGDEGPIPFEFNARFSGTTAVRSYFGFNEPEMTVRNYYLGESLSEVRHRTGISFRYLEEVFIDDRSVDTISTLPTKRGTKLQWF
;
A
#
# COMPACT_ATOMS: atom_id res chain seq x y z
N LYS A 1 12.99 11.92 -24.20
CA LYS A 1 12.25 11.68 -22.94
C LYS A 1 13.14 11.25 -21.78
N ALA A 2 13.76 10.06 -21.78
CA ALA A 2 14.67 9.67 -20.68
C ALA A 2 15.82 10.67 -20.51
N ARG A 3 16.49 11.06 -21.60
CA ARG A 3 17.52 12.12 -21.59
C ARG A 3 16.97 13.47 -21.08
N ASP A 4 15.74 13.82 -21.46
CA ASP A 4 15.08 15.07 -21.07
C ASP A 4 14.69 15.10 -19.57
N TRP A 5 14.34 13.94 -18.99
CA TRP A 5 14.00 13.84 -17.57
C TRP A 5 15.22 13.68 -16.67
N GLY A 6 16.33 13.20 -17.23
CA GLY A 6 17.50 12.80 -16.46
C GLY A 6 17.35 11.42 -15.84
N PHE A 7 18.45 10.95 -15.27
CA PHE A 7 18.54 9.73 -14.49
C PHE A 7 18.90 10.09 -13.04
N PRO A 8 18.53 9.26 -12.05
CA PRO A 8 17.84 7.98 -12.18
C PRO A 8 16.34 8.10 -12.51
N LEU A 9 15.77 7.06 -13.13
CA LEU A 9 14.34 6.95 -13.43
C LEU A 9 13.78 5.57 -13.10
N VAL A 10 12.45 5.45 -12.98
CA VAL A 10 11.77 4.18 -12.82
C VAL A 10 11.40 3.60 -14.18
N PHE A 11 11.89 2.40 -14.48
CA PHE A 11 11.51 1.60 -15.64
C PHE A 11 10.71 0.39 -15.18
N LYS A 12 9.44 0.33 -15.60
CA LYS A 12 8.52 -0.72 -15.12
C LYS A 12 7.61 -1.27 -16.19
N THR A 13 7.05 -2.45 -15.95
CA THR A 13 5.93 -2.93 -16.76
C THR A 13 4.69 -2.08 -16.55
N ARG A 14 3.88 -1.91 -17.60
CA ARG A 14 2.56 -1.24 -17.51
C ARG A 14 1.52 -2.04 -16.71
N VAL A 15 1.70 -3.36 -16.58
CA VAL A 15 0.76 -4.25 -15.87
C VAL A 15 1.58 -5.21 -15.02
N GLY A 16 1.47 -5.11 -13.69
CA GLY A 16 2.30 -5.88 -12.79
C GLY A 16 1.78 -5.97 -11.35
N THR A 17 2.55 -6.65 -10.51
CA THR A 17 2.27 -6.83 -9.07
C THR A 17 3.59 -7.04 -8.32
N SER A 18 3.60 -6.80 -7.01
CA SER A 18 4.68 -7.16 -6.08
C SER A 18 6.08 -6.68 -6.50
N ASN A 19 6.20 -5.47 -7.06
CA ASN A 19 7.47 -4.90 -7.54
C ASN A 19 8.16 -5.72 -8.65
N ARG A 20 7.45 -6.64 -9.32
CA ARG A 20 8.01 -7.42 -10.43
C ARG A 20 8.21 -6.52 -11.65
N HIS A 21 9.37 -6.65 -12.29
CA HIS A 21 9.77 -5.83 -13.43
C HIS A 21 9.69 -4.33 -13.13
N VAL A 22 10.13 -3.92 -11.95
CA VAL A 22 10.32 -2.52 -11.58
C VAL A 22 11.80 -2.33 -11.32
N HIS A 23 12.41 -1.43 -12.08
CA HIS A 23 13.84 -1.17 -12.05
C HIS A 23 14.09 0.33 -11.87
N ILE A 24 15.05 0.67 -11.02
CA ILE A 24 15.66 2.00 -11.03
C ILE A 24 16.80 1.95 -12.04
N ILE A 25 16.74 2.83 -13.02
CA ILE A 25 17.71 2.91 -14.10
C ILE A 25 18.53 4.17 -13.92
N GLU A 26 19.85 4.03 -13.78
CA GLU A 26 20.78 5.13 -13.51
C GLU A 26 21.39 5.72 -14.79
N GLY A 27 21.19 5.07 -15.94
CA GLY A 27 21.75 5.53 -17.20
C GLY A 27 21.18 4.83 -18.42
N LEU A 28 21.57 5.34 -19.59
CA LEU A 28 21.06 4.86 -20.87
C LEU A 28 21.42 3.39 -21.14
N ASP A 29 22.63 2.97 -20.76
CA ASP A 29 23.10 1.60 -21.00
C ASP A 29 22.26 0.58 -20.22
N GLN A 30 21.97 0.86 -18.94
CA GLN A 30 21.06 0.05 -18.13
C GLN A 30 19.65 0.00 -18.73
N LEU A 31 19.15 1.13 -19.26
CA LEU A 31 17.85 1.17 -19.93
C LEU A 31 17.81 0.24 -21.14
N VAL A 32 18.84 0.29 -21.99
CA VAL A 32 18.94 -0.54 -23.21
C VAL A 32 19.01 -2.02 -22.85
N GLN A 33 19.80 -2.37 -21.82
CA GLN A 33 19.90 -3.75 -21.33
C GLN A 33 18.56 -4.26 -20.79
N ALA A 34 17.85 -3.45 -20.01
CA ALA A 34 16.59 -3.85 -19.39
C ALA A 34 15.41 -3.90 -20.40
N PHE A 35 15.48 -3.16 -21.51
CA PHE A 35 14.33 -2.90 -22.39
C PHE A 35 13.60 -4.16 -22.85
N ASN A 36 14.35 -5.17 -23.31
CA ASN A 36 13.79 -6.42 -23.83
C ASN A 36 13.33 -7.39 -22.73
N SER A 37 13.75 -7.17 -21.48
CA SER A 37 13.41 -8.04 -20.35
C SER A 37 12.13 -7.63 -19.60
N VAL A 38 11.63 -6.41 -19.85
CA VAL A 38 10.45 -5.86 -19.19
C VAL A 38 9.26 -5.90 -20.14
N PRO A 39 8.20 -6.66 -19.83
CA PRO A 39 7.04 -6.76 -20.71
C PRO A 39 6.26 -5.43 -20.72
N LYS A 40 5.83 -4.98 -21.90
CA LYS A 40 5.06 -3.73 -22.09
C LYS A 40 5.62 -2.57 -21.26
N PRO A 41 6.87 -2.14 -21.50
CA PRO A 41 7.56 -1.23 -20.61
C PRO A 41 6.95 0.19 -20.61
N MET A 42 7.16 0.89 -19.50
CA MET A 42 6.94 2.32 -19.34
C MET A 42 8.03 2.93 -18.47
N MET A 43 8.23 4.24 -18.62
CA MET A 43 9.13 5.03 -17.78
C MET A 43 8.33 6.00 -16.92
N GLN A 44 8.84 6.26 -15.73
CA GLN A 44 8.32 7.25 -14.80
C GLN A 44 9.51 7.98 -14.17
N ARG A 45 9.38 9.29 -13.91
CA ARG A 45 10.39 10.01 -13.11
C ARG A 45 10.48 9.37 -11.73
N LEU A 46 11.71 9.23 -11.23
CA LEU A 46 11.91 8.83 -9.84
C LEU A 46 11.50 9.99 -8.93
N ILE A 47 10.63 9.73 -7.96
CA ILE A 47 10.17 10.75 -7.00
C ILE A 47 11.19 10.90 -5.88
N ASN A 48 11.62 9.79 -5.31
CA ASN A 48 12.68 9.71 -4.30
C ASN A 48 13.39 8.36 -4.42
N MET A 49 14.62 8.26 -3.91
CA MET A 49 15.33 6.99 -3.85
C MET A 49 14.64 6.06 -2.84
N PRO A 50 14.33 4.81 -3.21
CA PRO A 50 13.82 3.83 -2.26
C PRO A 50 14.82 3.59 -1.14
N SER A 51 14.28 3.45 0.06
CA SER A 51 15.03 3.43 1.30
C SER A 51 14.36 2.44 2.26
N ASP A 52 15.19 1.72 3.02
CA ASP A 52 14.70 0.86 4.11
C ASP A 52 14.36 1.67 5.37
N LYS A 53 14.56 2.99 5.34
CA LYS A 53 14.19 3.91 6.42
C LYS A 53 12.76 4.39 6.22
N LEU A 54 12.08 4.62 7.33
CA LEU A 54 10.73 5.16 7.34
C LEU A 54 10.78 6.66 6.97
N ASP A 55 10.77 6.98 5.67
CA ASP A 55 11.04 8.34 5.17
C ASP A 55 9.89 8.95 4.32
N ALA A 56 9.94 8.75 3.02
CA ALA A 56 9.22 9.49 2.00
C ALA A 56 8.08 8.68 1.39
N GLU A 57 7.95 7.38 1.66
CA GLU A 57 6.89 6.56 1.07
C GLU A 57 5.68 6.37 1.98
N TYR A 58 4.49 6.56 1.42
CA TYR A 58 3.23 6.53 2.14
C TYR A 58 2.19 5.62 1.48
N THR A 59 1.31 5.07 2.32
CA THR A 59 0.15 4.27 1.93
C THR A 59 -1.10 4.85 2.57
N CYS A 60 -1.88 5.51 1.75
CA CYS A 60 -3.09 6.20 2.16
C CYS A 60 -4.33 5.44 1.68
N SER A 61 -5.48 5.81 2.22
CA SER A 61 -6.76 5.28 1.79
C SER A 61 -7.86 6.30 1.90
N VAL A 62 -8.83 6.20 1.00
CA VAL A 62 -10.15 6.78 1.15
C VAL A 62 -11.17 5.68 0.94
N PHE A 63 -12.35 5.81 1.56
CA PHE A 63 -13.43 4.86 1.37
C PHE A 63 -14.64 5.56 0.74
N ARG A 64 -15.04 5.12 -0.45
CA ARG A 64 -16.25 5.57 -1.11
C ARG A 64 -17.41 4.67 -0.74
N THR A 65 -18.43 5.26 -0.14
CA THR A 65 -19.68 4.58 0.22
C THR A 65 -20.58 4.41 -1.01
N SER A 66 -21.62 3.58 -0.88
CA SER A 66 -22.62 3.29 -1.90
C SER A 66 -23.41 4.51 -2.35
N ASP A 67 -23.58 5.52 -1.47
CA ASP A 67 -24.22 6.81 -1.78
C ASP A 67 -23.24 7.84 -2.39
N GLY A 68 -21.96 7.47 -2.51
CA GLY A 68 -20.92 8.30 -3.10
C GLY A 68 -20.15 9.17 -2.11
N LYS A 69 -20.49 9.18 -0.82
CA LYS A 69 -19.71 9.90 0.21
C LYS A 69 -18.32 9.30 0.38
N ILE A 70 -17.31 10.17 0.52
CA ILE A 70 -15.93 9.81 0.82
C ILE A 70 -15.70 9.86 2.33
N LEU A 71 -15.16 8.79 2.89
CA LEU A 71 -14.76 8.65 4.29
C LEU A 71 -13.24 8.52 4.41
N GLY A 72 -12.71 9.03 5.52
CA GLY A 72 -11.27 9.17 5.77
C GLY A 72 -10.79 10.61 5.50
N PRO A 73 -9.55 10.80 5.03
CA PRO A 73 -8.59 9.77 4.60
C PRO A 73 -7.90 9.04 5.77
N PHE A 74 -7.44 7.82 5.51
CA PHE A 74 -6.42 7.15 6.30
C PHE A 74 -5.04 7.47 5.74
N THR A 75 -4.06 7.77 6.59
CA THR A 75 -2.69 8.05 6.17
C THR A 75 -1.66 7.30 6.98
N ALA A 76 -0.64 6.75 6.32
CA ALA A 76 0.47 6.08 6.98
C ALA A 76 1.75 6.17 6.15
N ARG A 77 2.88 6.37 6.83
CA ARG A 77 4.24 6.25 6.27
C ARG A 77 4.68 4.79 6.36
N ARG A 78 5.46 4.30 5.39
CA ARG A 78 5.89 2.89 5.36
C ARG A 78 7.30 2.68 4.84
N THR A 79 7.87 1.53 5.19
CA THR A 79 8.98 0.91 4.45
C THR A 79 8.49 -0.34 3.74
N LEU A 80 9.21 -0.78 2.72
CA LEU A 80 8.88 -1.99 1.96
C LEU A 80 9.92 -3.09 2.17
N LYS A 81 9.47 -4.34 2.23
CA LYS A 81 10.32 -5.54 2.11
C LYS A 81 9.68 -6.49 1.10
N GLY A 82 10.36 -6.71 -0.03
CA GLY A 82 9.82 -7.55 -1.12
C GLY A 82 8.47 -7.06 -1.67
N GLY A 83 8.30 -5.74 -1.80
CA GLY A 83 7.06 -5.11 -2.29
C GLY A 83 5.90 -5.08 -1.29
N ASN A 84 6.10 -5.54 -0.05
CA ASN A 84 5.11 -5.50 1.01
C ASN A 84 5.47 -4.46 2.06
N SER A 85 4.47 -3.75 2.60
CA SER A 85 4.70 -2.84 3.73
C SER A 85 5.21 -3.61 4.94
N TRP A 86 6.35 -3.18 5.48
CA TRP A 86 7.10 -3.88 6.51
C TRP A 86 7.01 -3.16 7.87
N VAL A 87 7.50 -1.93 7.93
CA VAL A 87 7.23 -0.99 9.05
C VAL A 87 6.19 0.01 8.57
N VAL A 88 5.18 0.29 9.39
CA VAL A 88 4.10 1.21 9.06
C VAL A 88 3.83 2.15 10.24
N GLU A 89 4.04 3.44 10.05
CA GLU A 89 3.67 4.50 10.99
C GLU A 89 2.34 5.11 10.54
N VAL A 90 1.29 4.89 11.33
CA VAL A 90 -0.02 5.51 11.17
C VAL A 90 -0.01 6.87 11.86
N GLY A 91 -0.30 7.91 11.10
CA GLY A 91 -0.27 9.30 11.55
C GLY A 91 -1.31 10.14 10.83
N HIS A 92 -1.52 11.36 11.31
CA HIS A 92 -2.34 12.36 10.63
C HIS A 92 -1.43 13.27 9.80
N PHE A 93 -1.27 12.92 8.52
CA PHE A 93 -0.53 13.74 7.56
C PHE A 93 -1.54 14.63 6.83
N GLU A 94 -2.05 15.63 7.55
CA GLU A 94 -3.15 16.51 7.13
C GLU A 94 -2.85 17.25 5.82
N GLU A 95 -1.57 17.50 5.54
CA GLU A 95 -1.10 18.09 4.29
C GLU A 95 -1.48 17.25 3.05
N PHE A 96 -1.76 15.95 3.21
CA PHE A 96 -2.20 15.08 2.13
C PHE A 96 -3.72 15.07 1.93
N TYR A 97 -4.50 15.56 2.90
CA TYR A 97 -5.95 15.35 2.91
C TYR A 97 -6.66 15.99 1.71
N PRO A 98 -6.35 17.24 1.30
CA PRO A 98 -6.96 17.83 0.11
C PRO A 98 -6.71 17.00 -1.16
N LEU A 99 -5.48 16.50 -1.33
CA LEU A 99 -5.09 15.67 -2.47
C LEU A 99 -5.84 14.33 -2.46
N LEU A 100 -5.87 13.64 -1.32
CA LEU A 100 -6.51 12.33 -1.19
C LEU A 100 -8.02 12.41 -1.39
N ASN A 101 -8.67 13.44 -0.84
CA ASN A 101 -10.11 13.67 -1.01
C ASN A 101 -10.45 14.02 -2.48
N SER A 102 -9.63 14.84 -3.13
CA SER A 102 -9.79 15.14 -4.56
C SER A 102 -9.69 13.87 -5.42
N ILE A 103 -8.68 13.03 -5.17
CA ILE A 103 -8.52 11.74 -5.85
C ILE A 103 -9.73 10.84 -5.62
N GLY A 104 -10.17 10.70 -4.36
CA GLY A 104 -11.35 9.88 -4.02
C GLY A 104 -12.64 10.35 -4.67
N THR A 105 -12.77 11.65 -4.91
CA THR A 105 -13.93 12.26 -5.58
C THR A 105 -13.89 12.04 -7.09
N LEU A 106 -12.71 12.16 -7.70
CA LEU A 106 -12.52 12.07 -9.15
C LEU A 106 -12.43 10.63 -9.67
N LEU A 107 -11.84 9.72 -8.89
CA LEU A 107 -11.66 8.33 -9.32
C LEU A 107 -12.82 7.46 -8.86
N PRO A 108 -13.57 6.84 -9.79
CA PRO A 108 -14.63 5.93 -9.43
C PRO A 108 -14.04 4.71 -8.70
N SER A 109 -14.53 4.47 -7.49
CA SER A 109 -14.18 3.31 -6.67
C SER A 109 -15.42 2.79 -5.94
N MET A 110 -15.37 1.52 -5.56
CA MET A 110 -16.33 0.88 -4.66
C MET A 110 -15.60 0.57 -3.36
N GLY A 111 -16.04 1.15 -2.24
CA GLY A 111 -15.35 0.99 -0.97
C GLY A 111 -13.96 1.61 -0.99
N THR A 112 -12.95 0.83 -0.62
CA THR A 112 -11.57 1.34 -0.46
C THR A 112 -10.88 1.68 -1.78
N LEU A 113 -10.20 2.82 -1.78
CA LEU A 113 -9.21 3.20 -2.78
C LEU A 113 -7.87 3.44 -2.06
N ASN A 114 -6.97 2.47 -2.20
CA ASN A 114 -5.61 2.61 -1.70
C ASN A 114 -4.79 3.51 -2.63
N ILE A 115 -4.22 4.57 -2.06
CA ILE A 115 -3.43 5.58 -2.76
C ILE A 115 -2.01 5.52 -2.23
N GLN A 116 -1.05 5.19 -3.08
CA GLN A 116 0.36 5.20 -2.74
C GLN A 116 1.02 6.46 -3.28
N LEU A 117 1.78 7.14 -2.43
CA LEU A 117 2.45 8.38 -2.76
C LEU A 117 3.85 8.42 -2.15
N MET A 118 4.73 9.21 -2.77
CA MET A 118 6.03 9.56 -2.20
C MET A 118 6.15 11.07 -2.07
N LEU A 119 6.91 11.54 -1.10
CA LEU A 119 7.32 12.96 -1.03
C LEU A 119 8.45 13.22 -2.04
N GLY A 120 8.19 14.13 -2.98
CA GLY A 120 9.19 14.78 -3.82
C GLY A 120 9.46 16.22 -3.35
N ASP A 121 10.32 16.93 -4.07
CA ASP A 121 10.77 18.28 -3.70
C ASP A 121 9.63 19.31 -3.60
N GLU A 122 8.59 19.15 -4.43
CA GLU A 122 7.43 20.05 -4.49
C GLU A 122 6.22 19.52 -3.69
N GLY A 123 6.35 18.39 -3.00
CA GLY A 123 5.30 17.80 -2.17
C GLY A 123 4.91 16.36 -2.53
N PRO A 124 3.72 15.88 -2.08
CA PRO A 124 3.30 14.50 -2.27
C PRO A 124 2.93 14.20 -3.72
N ILE A 125 3.56 13.17 -4.29
CA ILE A 125 3.31 12.70 -5.65
C ILE A 125 2.71 11.29 -5.59
N PRO A 126 1.40 11.12 -5.89
CA PRO A 126 0.79 9.81 -6.04
C PRO A 126 1.36 9.07 -7.26
N PHE A 127 1.64 7.78 -7.10
CA PHE A 127 2.23 6.96 -8.18
C PHE A 127 1.51 5.63 -8.43
N GLU A 128 0.62 5.20 -7.52
CA GLU A 128 -0.16 3.97 -7.69
C GLU A 128 -1.52 4.07 -6.97
N PHE A 129 -2.58 3.67 -7.67
CA PHE A 129 -3.94 3.58 -7.13
C PHE A 129 -4.43 2.14 -7.23
N ASN A 130 -5.00 1.61 -6.15
CA ASN A 130 -5.55 0.26 -6.10
C ASN A 130 -6.97 0.30 -5.51
N ALA A 131 -7.98 0.04 -6.33
CA ALA A 131 -9.38 -0.07 -5.91
C ALA A 131 -9.68 -1.46 -5.30
N ARG A 132 -8.96 -1.81 -4.22
CA ARG A 132 -9.05 -3.07 -3.49
C ARG A 132 -8.44 -2.90 -2.09
N PHE A 133 -8.68 -3.87 -1.22
CA PHE A 133 -8.00 -3.93 0.08
C PHE A 133 -6.48 -3.96 -0.08
N SER A 134 -5.81 -3.23 0.81
CA SER A 134 -4.36 -3.11 0.85
C SER A 134 -3.75 -4.27 1.63
N GLY A 135 -2.48 -4.58 1.36
CA GLY A 135 -1.68 -5.43 2.24
C GLY A 135 -1.49 -4.86 3.66
N THR A 136 -1.91 -3.60 3.89
CA THR A 136 -1.95 -2.93 5.19
C THR A 136 -3.34 -2.89 5.83
N THR A 137 -4.37 -3.53 5.25
CA THR A 137 -5.74 -3.49 5.79
C THR A 137 -5.84 -3.98 7.24
N ALA A 138 -5.06 -4.98 7.65
CA ALA A 138 -5.02 -5.41 9.06
C ALA A 138 -4.50 -4.30 10.00
N VAL A 139 -3.46 -3.57 9.57
CA VAL A 139 -2.91 -2.42 10.32
C VAL A 139 -3.94 -1.30 10.39
N ARG A 140 -4.56 -0.94 9.25
CA ARG A 140 -5.61 0.08 9.16
C ARG A 140 -6.78 -0.22 10.10
N SER A 141 -7.25 -1.47 10.08
CA SER A 141 -8.36 -1.94 10.91
C SER A 141 -8.02 -1.85 12.40
N TYR A 142 -6.81 -2.27 12.80
CA TYR A 142 -6.34 -2.16 14.18
C TYR A 142 -6.36 -0.71 14.70
N PHE A 143 -5.96 0.25 13.86
CA PHE A 143 -5.98 1.66 14.22
C PHE A 143 -7.36 2.33 14.03
N GLY A 144 -8.39 1.61 13.56
CA GLY A 144 -9.78 2.11 13.53
C GLY A 144 -10.32 2.45 12.14
N PHE A 145 -9.53 2.30 11.07
CA PHE A 145 -10.00 2.42 9.69
C PHE A 145 -10.30 1.03 9.11
N ASN A 146 -11.37 0.40 9.61
CA ASN A 146 -11.73 -0.99 9.32
C ASN A 146 -12.51 -1.11 7.99
N GLU A 147 -11.78 -1.01 6.87
CA GLU A 147 -12.36 -1.03 5.52
C GLU A 147 -13.24 -2.28 5.24
N PRO A 148 -12.87 -3.51 5.66
CA PRO A 148 -13.74 -4.67 5.48
C PRO A 148 -15.09 -4.55 6.20
N GLU A 149 -15.08 -4.11 7.47
CA GLU A 149 -16.31 -3.88 8.22
C GLU A 149 -17.16 -2.79 7.57
N MET A 150 -16.53 -1.69 7.17
CA MET A 150 -17.19 -0.60 6.45
C MET A 150 -17.83 -1.09 5.15
N THR A 151 -17.15 -1.93 4.37
CA THR A 151 -17.71 -2.55 3.15
C THR A 151 -18.94 -3.38 3.47
N VAL A 152 -18.89 -4.26 4.46
CA VAL A 152 -20.05 -5.11 4.82
C VAL A 152 -21.22 -4.24 5.27
N ARG A 153 -20.99 -3.32 6.20
CA ARG A 153 -22.06 -2.47 6.73
C ARG A 153 -22.70 -1.61 5.66
N ASN A 154 -21.90 -0.96 4.81
CA ASN A 154 -22.43 -0.03 3.83
C ASN A 154 -22.99 -0.68 2.56
N TYR A 155 -22.30 -1.66 2.00
CA TYR A 155 -22.70 -2.26 0.71
C TYR A 155 -23.60 -3.49 0.88
N TYR A 156 -23.42 -4.28 1.95
CA TYR A 156 -24.21 -5.49 2.16
C TYR A 156 -25.41 -5.26 3.07
N LEU A 157 -25.21 -4.58 4.22
CA LEU A 157 -26.30 -4.29 5.16
C LEU A 157 -27.07 -3.00 4.84
N GLY A 158 -26.57 -2.18 3.92
CA GLY A 158 -27.21 -0.92 3.52
C GLY A 158 -27.16 0.18 4.59
N GLU A 159 -26.25 0.07 5.57
CA GLU A 159 -26.11 1.06 6.63
C GLU A 159 -25.41 2.33 6.13
N SER A 160 -25.89 3.48 6.59
CA SER A 160 -25.15 4.73 6.48
C SER A 160 -23.98 4.73 7.47
N LEU A 161 -22.78 5.03 6.98
CA LEU A 161 -21.59 5.15 7.82
C LEU A 161 -21.38 6.60 8.27
N SER A 162 -21.07 6.77 9.55
CA SER A 162 -20.60 8.04 10.11
C SER A 162 -19.15 8.34 9.69
N GLU A 163 -18.62 9.48 10.14
CA GLU A 163 -17.18 9.73 10.02
C GLU A 163 -16.36 8.61 10.67
N VAL A 164 -15.24 8.26 10.03
CA VAL A 164 -14.32 7.25 10.52
C VAL A 164 -13.07 7.95 11.02
N ARG A 165 -12.80 7.80 12.32
CA ARG A 165 -11.57 8.27 12.94
C ARG A 165 -10.63 7.09 13.14
N HIS A 166 -9.35 7.31 12.87
CA HIS A 166 -8.31 6.35 13.21
C HIS A 166 -7.37 6.94 14.25
N ARG A 167 -6.79 6.06 15.07
CA ARG A 167 -5.71 6.37 16.01
C ARG A 167 -4.38 6.42 15.28
N THR A 168 -3.35 6.90 15.96
CA THR A 168 -1.95 6.90 15.49
C THR A 168 -1.16 5.77 16.16
N GLY A 169 -0.01 5.42 15.58
CA GLY A 169 0.92 4.45 16.15
C GLY A 169 1.78 3.77 15.10
N ILE A 170 2.60 2.81 15.52
CA ILE A 170 3.52 2.10 14.63
C ILE A 170 3.25 0.59 14.66
N SER A 171 3.40 -0.05 13.49
CA SER A 171 3.29 -1.49 13.31
C SER A 171 4.59 -2.02 12.72
N PHE A 172 5.13 -3.06 13.35
CA PHE A 172 6.26 -3.83 12.84
C PHE A 172 5.77 -5.19 12.37
N ARG A 173 5.96 -5.48 11.09
CA ARG A 173 5.71 -6.82 10.55
C ARG A 173 6.89 -7.73 10.89
N TYR A 174 6.58 -8.97 11.25
CA TYR A 174 7.55 -10.06 11.36
C TYR A 174 7.01 -11.28 10.61
N LEU A 175 7.90 -12.21 10.32
CA LEU A 175 7.55 -13.54 9.81
C LEU A 175 7.74 -14.54 10.94
N GLU A 176 6.88 -15.55 10.98
CA GLU A 176 6.94 -16.66 11.92
C GLU A 176 6.72 -17.96 11.15
N GLU A 177 7.57 -18.95 11.41
CA GLU A 177 7.40 -20.31 10.93
C GLU A 177 6.56 -21.12 11.94
N VAL A 178 5.54 -21.82 11.43
CA VAL A 178 4.75 -22.78 12.23
C VAL A 178 5.15 -24.19 11.81
N PHE A 179 5.75 -24.93 12.75
CA PHE A 179 6.17 -26.32 12.54
C PHE A 179 5.10 -27.27 13.07
N ILE A 180 4.78 -28.30 12.28
CA ILE A 180 3.82 -29.34 12.64
C ILE A 180 4.49 -30.67 12.34
N ASP A 181 4.87 -31.38 13.39
CA ASP A 181 5.52 -32.68 13.25
C ASP A 181 4.52 -33.77 12.85
N ASP A 182 5.00 -34.75 12.08
CA ASP A 182 4.27 -35.97 11.73
C ASP A 182 2.89 -35.74 11.07
N ARG A 183 2.75 -34.65 10.31
CA ARG A 183 1.55 -34.34 9.52
C ARG A 183 1.89 -34.02 8.07
N SER A 184 1.03 -34.46 7.16
CA SER A 184 0.99 -34.04 5.75
C SER A 184 -0.27 -33.21 5.46
N VAL A 185 -0.31 -32.55 4.30
CA VAL A 185 -1.46 -31.76 3.82
C VAL A 185 -2.77 -32.57 3.88
N ASP A 186 -2.73 -33.86 3.56
CA ASP A 186 -3.91 -34.73 3.56
C ASP A 186 -4.40 -35.10 4.97
N THR A 187 -3.54 -34.99 5.98
CA THR A 187 -3.83 -35.37 7.38
C THR A 187 -4.16 -34.18 8.28
N ILE A 188 -4.00 -32.96 7.79
CA ILE A 188 -4.36 -31.74 8.51
C ILE A 188 -5.82 -31.40 8.20
N SER A 189 -6.72 -31.68 9.14
CA SER A 189 -8.12 -31.22 9.05
C SER A 189 -8.27 -29.73 9.39
N THR A 190 -7.32 -29.17 10.14
CA THR A 190 -7.32 -27.77 10.56
C THR A 190 -5.88 -27.28 10.72
N LEU A 191 -5.55 -26.16 10.05
CA LEU A 191 -4.27 -25.49 10.27
C LEU A 191 -4.22 -25.01 11.74
N PRO A 192 -3.15 -25.32 12.49
CA PRO A 192 -2.99 -24.78 13.84
C PRO A 192 -2.89 -23.25 13.74
N THR A 193 -3.93 -22.58 14.23
CA THR A 193 -4.05 -21.11 14.28
C THR A 193 -3.43 -20.52 15.55
N LYS A 194 -2.69 -21.32 16.33
CA LYS A 194 -1.96 -20.79 17.47
C LYS A 194 -1.01 -19.74 16.90
N ARG A 195 -1.36 -18.46 17.10
CA ARG A 195 -0.37 -17.37 17.20
C ARG A 195 0.74 -18.02 18.01
N GLY A 196 1.93 -18.20 17.44
CA GLY A 196 3.00 -18.75 18.24
C GLY A 196 3.15 -17.92 19.50
N THR A 197 3.72 -18.52 20.54
CA THR A 197 3.86 -17.89 21.85
C THR A 197 4.27 -16.43 21.67
N LYS A 198 3.32 -15.51 21.92
CA LYS A 198 3.54 -14.09 21.71
C LYS A 198 4.64 -13.71 22.69
N LEU A 199 5.87 -13.52 22.21
CA LEU A 199 6.93 -12.96 23.05
C LEU A 199 6.36 -11.66 23.60
N GLN A 200 6.26 -11.57 24.92
CA GLN A 200 5.92 -10.32 25.58
C GLN A 200 7.09 -9.38 25.38
N TRP A 201 7.06 -8.65 24.28
CA TRP A 201 7.84 -7.44 24.16
C TRP A 201 7.04 -6.34 24.86
N PHE A 202 7.58 -5.94 26.02
CA PHE A 202 7.08 -4.97 27.00
C PHE A 202 5.88 -5.44 27.84
#